data_AF-A0A3D4DP66-F1
#
_entry.id   AF-A0A3D4DP66-F1
#
_cell.length_a   1.000
_cell.length_b   1.000
_cell.length_c   1.000
_cell.angle_alpha   90.00
_cell.angle_beta   90.00
_cell.angle_gamma   90.00
#
_symmetry.space_group_name_H-M   'P 1'
#
loop_
_entity.id
_entity.type
_entity.pdbx_description
1 polymer ?
#
loop_
_entity_poly.entity_id
_entity_poly.type
_entity_poly.pdbx_seq_one_letter_code
_entity_poly.pdbx_strand_id
1 'polypeptide(L)'
;RDKVIPAYMGLIKQCDDQLGVLLDHLEETGRMADTMIVLTSDHGDYLGDHWLGEKDFFHEESVKIPLIVYDPRAQADATRGTTCDALVESIDLAATFVEAAGGKVPDHIIEGRSLLPWLHGETPDWRSFAISEYDYSLRVQCVELGLEPRDARLFMVFDGRYKLIHAEGGFRPILFDLAEDPDEFHDLGKGGAHRAVIDRLYSYLTEWGLRLGQRVTRSEDDIKAMRGGSSRKGILPFLVDGSEVPDALTERYRGPAPGNYLPDTGGEG
;
A
#
# COMPACT_ATOMS: atom_id res chain seq x y z
N ARG A 1 5.12 -25.89 -23.80
CA ARG A 1 5.96 -25.91 -22.59
C ARG A 1 7.44 -26.13 -22.94
N ASP A 2 7.80 -27.27 -23.55
CA ASP A 2 9.19 -27.71 -23.79
C ASP A 2 10.07 -26.81 -24.69
N LYS A 3 9.48 -25.94 -25.50
CA LYS A 3 10.25 -24.96 -26.30
C LYS A 3 10.42 -23.62 -25.61
N VAL A 4 9.38 -23.18 -24.88
CA VAL A 4 9.30 -21.82 -24.31
C VAL A 4 10.09 -21.77 -23.00
N ILE A 5 9.90 -22.75 -22.11
CA ILE A 5 10.57 -22.73 -20.80
C ILE A 5 12.09 -22.75 -20.91
N PRO A 6 12.73 -23.60 -21.76
CA PRO A 6 14.19 -23.55 -21.90
C PRO A 6 14.71 -22.22 -22.45
N ALA A 7 13.97 -21.57 -23.36
CA ALA A 7 14.32 -20.24 -23.85
C ALA A 7 14.15 -19.18 -22.75
N TYR A 8 13.08 -19.24 -21.97
CA TYR A 8 12.85 -18.36 -20.81
C TYR A 8 13.97 -18.50 -19.76
N MET A 9 14.35 -19.74 -19.42
CA MET A 9 15.51 -20.01 -18.56
C MET A 9 16.82 -19.49 -19.15
N GLY A 10 17.00 -19.60 -20.47
CA GLY A 10 18.14 -19.03 -21.18
C GLY A 10 18.23 -17.51 -21.07
N LEU A 11 17.08 -16.81 -21.13
CA LEU A 11 17.01 -15.36 -20.92
C LEU A 11 17.33 -14.98 -19.47
N ILE A 12 16.81 -15.73 -18.49
CA ILE A 12 17.18 -15.54 -17.08
C ILE A 12 18.70 -15.69 -16.91
N LYS A 13 19.30 -16.74 -17.48
CA LYS A 13 20.74 -16.95 -17.38
C LYS A 13 21.54 -15.83 -18.06
N GLN A 14 21.07 -15.32 -19.19
CA GLN A 14 21.69 -14.17 -19.83
C GLN A 14 21.62 -12.92 -18.94
N CYS A 15 20.48 -12.65 -18.29
CA CYS A 15 20.35 -11.55 -17.34
C CYS A 15 21.30 -11.70 -16.14
N ASP A 16 21.44 -12.91 -15.61
CA ASP A 16 22.39 -13.24 -14.54
C ASP A 16 23.85 -12.98 -14.97
N ASP A 17 24.25 -13.40 -16.17
CA ASP A 17 25.59 -13.11 -16.71
C ASP A 17 25.81 -11.59 -16.88
N GLN A 18 24.81 -10.84 -17.33
CA GLN A 18 24.90 -9.37 -17.45
C GLN A 18 24.91 -8.67 -16.08
N LEU A 19 24.22 -9.21 -15.08
CA LEU A 19 24.30 -8.71 -13.71
C LEU A 19 25.72 -8.89 -13.17
N GLY A 20 26.37 -10.02 -13.44
CA GLY A 20 27.80 -10.22 -13.11
C GLY A 20 28.69 -9.12 -13.68
N VAL A 21 28.56 -8.83 -14.99
CA VAL A 21 29.32 -7.75 -15.64
C VAL A 21 29.07 -6.38 -14.98
N LEU A 22 27.83 -6.08 -14.61
CA LEU A 22 27.48 -4.83 -13.95
C LEU A 22 28.09 -4.73 -12.54
N LEU A 23 27.98 -5.80 -11.75
CA LEU A 23 28.51 -5.86 -10.39
C LEU A 23 30.04 -5.78 -10.39
N ASP A 24 30.72 -6.52 -11.27
CA ASP A 24 32.17 -6.45 -11.45
C ASP A 24 32.62 -5.02 -11.75
N HIS A 25 31.90 -4.32 -12.64
CA HIS A 25 32.19 -2.92 -12.95
C HIS A 25 32.00 -1.97 -11.75
N LEU A 26 30.99 -2.21 -10.91
CA LEU A 26 30.78 -1.43 -9.69
C LEU A 26 31.91 -1.66 -8.68
N GLU A 27 32.39 -2.90 -8.56
CA GLU A 27 33.54 -3.24 -7.71
C GLU A 27 34.85 -2.63 -8.22
N GLU A 28 35.19 -2.85 -9.50
CA GLU A 28 36.42 -2.35 -10.13
C GLU A 28 36.55 -0.83 -10.06
N THR A 29 35.40 -0.13 -10.14
CA THR A 29 35.38 1.33 -10.08
C THR A 29 35.16 1.90 -8.68
N GLY A 30 35.10 1.04 -7.65
CA GLY A 30 34.92 1.43 -6.25
C GLY A 30 33.52 1.96 -5.91
N ARG A 31 32.54 1.84 -6.83
CA ARG A 31 31.16 2.33 -6.64
C ARG A 31 30.28 1.40 -5.80
N MET A 32 30.68 0.14 -5.64
CA MET A 32 29.94 -0.85 -4.86
C MET A 32 29.74 -0.44 -3.39
N ALA A 33 30.67 0.35 -2.82
CA ALA A 33 30.59 0.84 -1.44
C ALA A 33 29.55 1.97 -1.25
N ASP A 34 29.13 2.64 -2.33
CA ASP A 34 28.23 3.80 -2.29
C ASP A 34 26.90 3.55 -3.04
N THR A 35 26.67 2.30 -3.49
CA THR A 35 25.50 1.96 -4.31
C THR A 35 24.61 0.95 -3.60
N MET A 36 23.39 1.37 -3.23
CA MET A 36 22.32 0.43 -2.89
C MET A 36 21.82 -0.25 -4.17
N ILE A 37 21.67 -1.57 -4.13
CA ILE A 37 21.22 -2.36 -5.28
C ILE A 37 19.93 -3.06 -4.90
N VAL A 38 18.91 -2.91 -5.75
CA VAL A 38 17.64 -3.63 -5.64
C VAL A 38 17.41 -4.40 -6.93
N LEU A 39 17.24 -5.71 -6.81
CA LEU A 39 16.85 -6.60 -7.89
C LEU A 39 15.44 -7.09 -7.63
N THR A 40 14.53 -6.87 -8.58
CA THR A 40 13.12 -7.28 -8.47
C THR A 40 12.51 -7.58 -9.83
N SER A 41 11.28 -8.07 -9.84
CA SER A 41 10.42 -8.17 -11.02
C SER A 41 9.14 -7.33 -10.84
N ASP A 42 8.40 -7.08 -11.91
CA ASP A 42 7.07 -6.45 -11.87
C ASP A 42 5.94 -7.47 -11.64
N HIS A 43 6.10 -8.68 -12.20
CA HIS A 43 5.24 -9.85 -11.99
C HIS A 43 5.97 -11.12 -12.50
N GLY A 44 5.47 -12.30 -12.16
CA GLY A 44 5.95 -13.57 -12.73
C GLY A 44 5.21 -14.01 -14.00
N ASP A 45 5.20 -15.30 -14.31
CA ASP A 45 4.56 -15.88 -15.50
C ASP A 45 4.09 -17.31 -15.17
N TYR A 46 2.87 -17.64 -15.56
CA TYR A 46 2.30 -18.97 -15.32
C TYR A 46 3.02 -20.06 -16.12
N LEU A 47 3.53 -19.79 -17.32
CA LEU A 47 4.24 -20.76 -18.17
C LEU A 47 3.53 -22.14 -18.35
N GLY A 48 2.19 -22.17 -18.23
CA GLY A 48 1.34 -23.35 -18.29
C GLY A 48 0.80 -23.85 -16.94
N ASP A 49 1.29 -23.32 -15.83
CA ASP A 49 0.80 -23.63 -14.49
C ASP A 49 -0.60 -23.06 -14.28
N HIS A 50 -1.40 -23.71 -13.44
CA HIS A 50 -2.84 -23.45 -13.29
C HIS A 50 -3.65 -23.50 -14.61
N TRP A 51 -3.11 -24.16 -15.66
CA TRP A 51 -3.68 -24.16 -17.02
C TRP A 51 -3.71 -22.79 -17.69
N LEU A 52 -2.93 -21.85 -17.17
CA LEU A 52 -2.84 -20.48 -17.65
C LEU A 52 -1.52 -20.23 -18.37
N GLY A 53 -1.53 -19.24 -19.25
CA GLY A 53 -0.32 -18.57 -19.72
C GLY A 53 -0.37 -17.11 -19.30
N GLU A 54 0.67 -16.35 -19.62
CA GLU A 54 0.81 -14.94 -19.22
C GLU A 54 0.79 -14.81 -17.68
N LYS A 55 0.26 -13.70 -17.15
CA LYS A 55 0.36 -13.35 -15.72
C LYS A 55 -0.94 -12.81 -15.09
N ASP A 56 -2.04 -12.83 -15.83
CA ASP A 56 -3.25 -12.05 -15.51
C ASP A 56 -4.17 -12.72 -14.46
N PHE A 57 -3.60 -13.19 -13.33
CA PHE A 57 -4.33 -13.74 -12.18
C PHE A 57 -3.44 -13.82 -10.92
N PHE A 58 -3.96 -14.23 -9.75
CA PHE A 58 -3.33 -13.99 -8.45
C PHE A 58 -2.60 -15.16 -7.75
N HIS A 59 -2.33 -16.28 -8.42
CA HIS A 59 -1.47 -17.33 -7.84
C HIS A 59 -0.02 -16.84 -7.70
N GLU A 60 0.76 -17.47 -6.82
CA GLU A 60 2.14 -17.07 -6.49
C GLU A 60 3.03 -16.95 -7.74
N GLU A 61 2.81 -17.76 -8.77
CA GLU A 61 3.56 -17.71 -10.05
C GLU A 61 3.52 -16.34 -10.72
N SER A 62 2.48 -15.54 -10.48
CA SER A 62 2.35 -14.18 -11.03
C SER A 62 2.63 -13.10 -9.98
N VAL A 63 2.01 -13.18 -8.80
CA VAL A 63 2.02 -12.04 -7.86
C VAL A 63 3.20 -12.04 -6.89
N LYS A 64 3.86 -13.18 -6.67
CA LYS A 64 4.99 -13.28 -5.75
C LYS A 64 6.30 -13.14 -6.53
N ILE A 65 6.81 -11.92 -6.53
CA ILE A 65 8.03 -11.55 -7.25
C ILE A 65 9.28 -11.79 -6.39
N PRO A 66 10.44 -12.09 -7.01
CA PRO A 66 11.71 -12.05 -6.31
C PRO A 66 12.03 -10.60 -5.92
N LEU A 67 12.59 -10.41 -4.72
CA LEU A 67 13.14 -9.13 -4.26
C LEU A 67 14.43 -9.37 -3.48
N ILE A 68 15.53 -8.82 -3.96
CA ILE A 68 16.84 -8.83 -3.29
C ILE A 68 17.28 -7.38 -3.12
N VAL A 69 17.63 -7.01 -1.88
CA VAL A 69 18.14 -5.67 -1.56
C VAL A 69 19.52 -5.80 -0.94
N TYR A 70 20.49 -5.13 -1.53
CA TYR A 70 21.82 -4.93 -1.00
C TYR A 70 21.96 -3.47 -0.56
N ASP A 71 22.16 -3.26 0.74
CA ASP A 71 22.54 -1.98 1.32
C ASP A 71 24.05 -2.02 1.64
N PRO A 72 24.88 -1.14 1.06
CA PRO A 72 26.33 -1.15 1.29
C PRO A 72 26.71 -0.60 2.67
N ARG A 73 25.77 0.05 3.38
CA ARG A 73 26.05 0.70 4.66
C ARG A 73 26.24 -0.33 5.78
N ALA A 74 27.12 0.00 6.73
CA ALA A 74 27.50 -0.90 7.82
C ALA A 74 26.33 -1.32 8.73
N GLN A 75 25.28 -0.50 8.82
CA GLN A 75 24.05 -0.81 9.56
C GLN A 75 23.38 -2.09 9.05
N ALA A 76 23.56 -2.43 7.77
CA ALA A 76 23.00 -3.63 7.17
C ALA A 76 23.89 -4.88 7.30
N ASP A 77 25.09 -4.78 7.90
CA ASP A 77 26.04 -5.89 7.95
C ASP A 77 25.48 -7.12 8.69
N ALA A 78 24.66 -6.90 9.71
CA ALA A 78 24.08 -7.97 10.52
C ALA A 78 23.06 -8.85 9.77
N THR A 79 22.51 -8.38 8.65
CA THR A 79 21.45 -9.07 7.89
C THR A 79 21.93 -9.59 6.54
N ARG A 80 23.20 -9.39 6.18
CA ARG A 80 23.76 -9.90 4.93
C ARG A 80 23.64 -11.43 4.86
N GLY A 81 23.09 -11.93 3.76
CA GLY A 81 22.88 -13.37 3.55
C GLY A 81 21.70 -13.97 4.30
N THR A 82 20.85 -13.15 4.92
CA THR A 82 19.60 -13.61 5.57
C THR A 82 18.41 -13.57 4.60
N THR A 83 17.32 -14.24 4.97
CA THR A 83 16.02 -14.18 4.29
C THR A 83 14.98 -13.55 5.21
N CYS A 84 13.97 -12.90 4.64
CA CYS A 84 12.88 -12.26 5.37
C CYS A 84 11.54 -12.74 4.83
N ASP A 85 10.71 -13.33 5.70
CA ASP A 85 9.39 -13.86 5.36
C ASP A 85 8.26 -12.86 5.66
N ALA A 86 8.60 -11.60 5.98
CA ALA A 86 7.60 -10.56 6.21
C ALA A 86 6.81 -10.26 4.92
N LEU A 87 5.54 -9.88 5.07
CA LEU A 87 4.69 -9.50 3.93
C LEU A 87 5.18 -8.19 3.30
N VAL A 88 5.86 -8.25 2.16
CA VAL A 88 6.38 -7.08 1.43
C VAL A 88 5.52 -6.81 0.20
N GLU A 89 5.33 -5.53 -0.12
CA GLU A 89 4.64 -5.08 -1.33
C GLU A 89 5.61 -4.28 -2.21
N SER A 90 5.48 -4.35 -3.53
CA SER A 90 6.38 -3.61 -4.46
C SER A 90 6.39 -2.10 -4.21
N ILE A 91 5.27 -1.53 -3.71
CA ILE A 91 5.15 -0.12 -3.34
C ILE A 91 6.08 0.29 -2.18
N ASP A 92 6.62 -0.65 -1.42
CA ASP A 92 7.57 -0.42 -0.32
C ASP A 92 8.90 0.15 -0.79
N LEU A 93 9.27 -0.13 -2.05
CA LEU A 93 10.50 0.37 -2.63
C LEU A 93 10.52 1.90 -2.66
N ALA A 94 9.38 2.56 -2.89
CA ALA A 94 9.30 4.01 -2.89
C ALA A 94 9.64 4.60 -1.50
N ALA A 95 9.06 4.06 -0.43
CA ALA A 95 9.35 4.47 0.94
C ALA A 95 10.81 4.17 1.31
N THR A 96 11.30 2.98 0.93
CA THR A 96 12.67 2.53 1.18
C THR A 96 13.69 3.46 0.53
N PHE A 97 13.47 3.88 -0.73
CA PHE A 97 14.40 4.77 -1.44
C PHE A 97 14.39 6.19 -0.88
N VAL A 98 13.23 6.72 -0.49
CA VAL A 98 13.16 8.03 0.17
C VAL A 98 13.97 8.03 1.46
N GLU A 99 13.79 7.01 2.30
CA GLU A 99 14.52 6.90 3.56
C GLU A 99 16.01 6.61 3.33
N ALA A 100 16.35 5.76 2.35
CA ALA A 100 17.74 5.44 2.00
C ALA A 100 18.51 6.68 1.54
N ALA A 101 17.83 7.61 0.84
CA ALA A 101 18.36 8.90 0.45
C ALA A 101 18.41 9.94 1.59
N GLY A 102 17.99 9.57 2.82
CA GLY A 102 17.99 10.44 4.00
C GLY A 102 16.75 11.34 4.12
N GLY A 103 15.71 11.09 3.31
CA GLY A 103 14.44 11.82 3.36
C GLY A 103 13.48 11.26 4.43
N LYS A 104 12.55 12.11 4.90
CA LYS A 104 11.38 11.65 5.68
C LYS A 104 10.31 11.16 4.70
N VAL A 105 9.86 9.92 4.85
CA VAL A 105 8.80 9.34 4.02
C VAL A 105 7.49 10.12 4.22
N PRO A 106 6.88 10.67 3.15
CA PRO A 106 5.56 11.30 3.23
C PRO A 106 4.46 10.23 3.22
N ASP A 107 4.17 9.68 4.40
CA ASP A 107 3.17 8.61 4.66
C ASP A 107 1.72 8.94 4.23
N HIS A 108 1.37 10.22 4.10
CA HIS A 108 0.10 10.69 3.55
C HIS A 108 0.02 10.63 2.01
N ILE A 109 1.10 10.25 1.33
CA ILE A 109 1.19 10.10 -0.13
C ILE A 109 1.69 8.70 -0.50
N ILE A 110 2.78 8.25 0.12
CA ILE A 110 3.36 6.92 -0.12
C ILE A 110 2.71 5.93 0.84
N GLU A 111 1.99 4.95 0.28
CA GLU A 111 1.25 3.95 1.05
C GLU A 111 2.12 2.75 1.47
N GLY A 112 3.28 2.58 0.82
CA GLY A 112 4.28 1.58 1.17
C GLY A 112 5.02 1.91 2.47
N ARG A 113 5.68 0.91 3.05
CA ARG A 113 6.47 1.00 4.27
C ARG A 113 7.94 0.75 3.94
N SER A 114 8.84 1.52 4.52
CA SER A 114 10.27 1.34 4.29
C SER A 114 10.77 -0.02 4.79
N LEU A 115 11.62 -0.66 4.01
CA LEU A 115 12.28 -1.92 4.33
C LEU A 115 13.59 -1.72 5.10
N LEU A 116 14.07 -0.48 5.26
CA LEU A 116 15.35 -0.23 5.96
C LEU A 116 15.42 -0.83 7.37
N PRO A 117 14.37 -0.78 8.22
CA PRO A 117 14.43 -1.41 9.53
C PRO A 117 14.77 -2.90 9.45
N TRP A 118 14.14 -3.64 8.52
CA TRP A 118 14.47 -5.05 8.27
C TRP A 118 15.91 -5.24 7.80
N LEU A 119 16.39 -4.38 6.88
CA LEU A 119 17.77 -4.43 6.40
C LEU A 119 18.78 -4.14 7.52
N HIS A 120 18.41 -3.35 8.53
CA HIS A 120 19.29 -3.01 9.65
C HIS A 120 19.12 -3.94 10.87
N GLY A 121 18.39 -5.05 10.69
CA GLY A 121 18.22 -6.09 11.71
C GLY A 121 17.19 -5.75 12.78
N GLU A 122 16.34 -4.76 12.53
CA GLU A 122 15.23 -4.40 13.39
C GLU A 122 13.97 -5.18 13.01
N THR A 123 12.99 -5.20 13.92
CA THR A 123 11.67 -5.79 13.69
C THR A 123 10.61 -4.71 13.87
N PRO A 124 10.20 -4.03 12.78
CA PRO A 124 9.21 -2.96 12.85
C PRO A 124 7.80 -3.53 13.08
N ASP A 125 6.89 -2.65 13.52
CA ASP A 125 5.45 -2.93 13.40
C ASP A 125 5.06 -3.00 11.92
N TRP A 126 4.50 -4.12 11.49
CA TRP A 126 4.40 -4.48 10.08
C TRP A 126 2.97 -4.75 9.64
N ARG A 127 2.75 -4.81 8.32
CA ARG A 127 1.40 -5.05 7.76
C ARG A 127 0.95 -6.48 8.09
N SER A 128 -0.34 -6.65 8.35
CA SER A 128 -0.94 -7.96 8.59
C SER A 128 -1.47 -8.62 7.31
N PHE A 129 -1.56 -7.87 6.21
CA PHE A 129 -2.03 -8.37 4.92
C PHE A 129 -1.40 -7.57 3.77
N ALA A 130 -1.30 -8.20 2.60
CA ALA A 130 -0.89 -7.60 1.32
C ALA A 130 -2.06 -7.57 0.33
N ILE A 131 -2.05 -6.57 -0.57
CA ILE A 131 -3.09 -6.36 -1.58
C ILE A 131 -2.52 -6.44 -3.01
N SER A 132 -3.31 -6.99 -3.92
CA SER A 132 -3.10 -6.87 -5.37
C SER A 132 -4.43 -6.62 -6.06
N GLU A 133 -4.41 -5.85 -7.15
CA GLU A 133 -5.61 -5.46 -7.91
C GLU A 133 -5.43 -5.81 -9.38
N TYR A 134 -6.51 -6.24 -10.03
CA TYR A 134 -6.52 -6.47 -11.46
C TYR A 134 -7.81 -5.96 -12.09
N ASP A 135 -7.68 -4.96 -12.95
CA ASP A 135 -8.77 -4.43 -13.79
C ASP A 135 -8.65 -5.06 -15.18
N TYR A 136 -9.63 -5.88 -15.54
CA TYR A 136 -9.69 -6.56 -16.84
C TYR A 136 -10.80 -6.02 -17.74
N SER A 137 -11.31 -4.82 -17.45
CA SER A 137 -12.37 -4.16 -18.21
C SER A 137 -12.04 -3.90 -19.68
N LEU A 138 -10.76 -3.78 -20.00
CA LEU A 138 -10.25 -3.63 -21.37
C LEU A 138 -9.92 -4.95 -22.07
N ARG A 139 -10.10 -6.08 -21.39
CA ARG A 139 -9.69 -7.41 -21.88
C ARG A 139 -10.88 -8.15 -22.49
N VAL A 140 -10.60 -9.09 -23.39
CA VAL A 140 -11.62 -9.91 -24.06
C VAL A 140 -12.47 -10.71 -23.05
N GLN A 141 -11.87 -11.09 -21.92
CA GLN A 141 -12.53 -11.81 -20.83
C GLN A 141 -13.72 -11.03 -20.25
N CYS A 142 -13.66 -9.69 -20.19
CA CYS A 142 -14.81 -8.87 -19.77
C CYS A 142 -16.03 -9.10 -20.68
N VAL A 143 -15.78 -9.15 -22.00
CA VAL A 143 -16.83 -9.37 -23.01
C VAL A 143 -17.35 -10.80 -22.97
N GLU A 144 -16.44 -11.78 -22.88
CA GLU A 144 -16.80 -13.21 -22.85
C GLU A 144 -17.62 -13.59 -21.61
N LEU A 145 -17.34 -12.96 -20.47
CA LEU A 145 -18.10 -13.13 -19.24
C LEU A 145 -19.40 -12.31 -19.20
N GLY A 146 -19.66 -11.47 -20.21
CA GLY A 146 -20.86 -10.64 -20.30
C GLY A 146 -20.93 -9.57 -19.22
N LEU A 147 -19.79 -9.04 -18.79
CA LEU A 147 -19.69 -8.04 -17.73
C LEU A 147 -19.63 -6.62 -18.29
N GLU A 148 -20.15 -5.67 -17.52
CA GLU A 148 -19.89 -4.26 -17.75
C GLU A 148 -18.48 -3.89 -17.23
N PRO A 149 -17.79 -2.89 -17.83
CA PRO A 149 -16.44 -2.49 -17.41
C PRO A 149 -16.28 -2.24 -15.91
N ARG A 150 -17.30 -1.70 -15.24
CA ARG A 150 -17.27 -1.41 -13.79
C ARG A 150 -17.21 -2.67 -12.91
N ASP A 151 -17.68 -3.79 -13.43
CA ASP A 151 -17.80 -5.08 -12.74
C ASP A 151 -16.61 -6.01 -13.06
N ALA A 152 -15.75 -5.62 -14.01
CA ALA A 152 -14.60 -6.39 -14.45
C ALA A 152 -13.33 -6.10 -13.62
N ARG A 153 -13.42 -6.31 -12.31
CA ARG A 153 -12.33 -6.03 -11.36
C ARG A 153 -12.14 -7.17 -10.36
N LEU A 154 -10.87 -7.46 -10.05
CA LEU A 154 -10.49 -8.44 -9.04
C LEU A 154 -9.61 -7.78 -7.97
N PHE A 155 -9.77 -8.24 -6.73
CA PHE A 155 -8.95 -7.83 -5.58
C PHE A 155 -8.43 -9.07 -4.87
N MET A 156 -7.13 -9.08 -4.58
CA MET A 156 -6.47 -10.09 -3.77
C MET A 156 -6.19 -9.52 -2.38
N VAL A 157 -6.44 -10.34 -1.34
CA VAL A 157 -5.94 -10.12 0.02
C VAL A 157 -5.19 -11.36 0.47
N PHE A 158 -3.96 -11.19 0.95
CA PHE A 158 -3.16 -12.27 1.52
C PHE A 158 -2.65 -11.91 2.92
N ASP A 159 -2.91 -12.76 3.93
CA ASP A 159 -2.56 -12.48 5.33
C ASP A 159 -1.31 -13.23 5.84
N GLY A 160 -0.53 -13.83 4.93
CA GLY A 160 0.60 -14.70 5.29
C GLY A 160 0.26 -16.18 5.36
N ARG A 161 -1.03 -16.55 5.36
CA ARG A 161 -1.48 -17.94 5.22
C ARG A 161 -2.59 -18.09 4.19
N TYR A 162 -3.66 -17.31 4.32
CA TYR A 162 -4.82 -17.41 3.45
C TYR A 162 -4.80 -16.33 2.38
N LYS A 163 -5.12 -16.72 1.15
CA LYS A 163 -5.30 -15.81 0.02
C LYS A 163 -6.76 -15.80 -0.42
N LEU A 164 -7.40 -14.63 -0.32
CA LEU A 164 -8.75 -14.39 -0.83
C LEU A 164 -8.66 -13.64 -2.17
N ILE A 165 -9.42 -14.08 -3.15
CA ILE A 165 -9.67 -13.34 -4.39
C ILE A 165 -11.15 -12.95 -4.43
N HIS A 166 -11.42 -11.67 -4.32
CA HIS A 166 -12.73 -11.09 -4.59
C HIS A 166 -12.84 -10.79 -6.09
N ALA A 167 -13.96 -11.19 -6.67
CA ALA A 167 -14.29 -10.94 -8.07
C ALA A 167 -15.64 -10.19 -8.12
N GLU A 168 -15.61 -8.97 -8.65
CA GLU A 168 -16.83 -8.19 -8.90
C GLU A 168 -17.65 -8.79 -10.05
N GLY A 169 -18.90 -8.37 -10.20
CA GLY A 169 -19.80 -8.93 -11.23
C GLY A 169 -20.58 -10.17 -10.76
N GLY A 170 -20.70 -10.35 -9.44
CA GLY A 170 -21.55 -11.38 -8.84
C GLY A 170 -20.92 -12.77 -8.74
N PHE A 171 -19.61 -12.88 -8.96
CA PHE A 171 -18.91 -14.15 -8.77
C PHE A 171 -18.69 -14.44 -7.28
N ARG A 172 -18.62 -15.74 -6.97
CA ARG A 172 -18.19 -16.20 -5.65
C ARG A 172 -16.69 -15.94 -5.50
N PRO A 173 -16.21 -15.52 -4.31
CA PRO A 173 -14.78 -15.41 -4.05
C PRO A 173 -14.06 -16.77 -4.13
N ILE A 174 -12.77 -16.72 -4.43
CA ILE A 174 -11.85 -17.86 -4.35
C ILE A 174 -11.03 -17.73 -3.07
N LEU A 175 -10.74 -18.85 -2.42
CA LEU A 175 -9.92 -18.88 -1.20
C LEU A 175 -8.90 -20.02 -1.29
N PHE A 176 -7.65 -19.73 -0.97
CA PHE A 176 -6.58 -20.73 -0.82
C PHE A 176 -5.98 -20.66 0.59
N ASP A 177 -5.56 -21.81 1.13
CA ASP A 177 -4.76 -21.92 2.36
C ASP A 177 -3.34 -22.32 1.99
N LEU A 178 -2.42 -21.35 1.88
CA LEU A 178 -1.06 -21.60 1.39
C LEU A 178 -0.21 -22.40 2.37
N ALA A 179 -0.67 -22.60 3.62
CA ALA A 179 0.01 -23.49 4.56
C ALA A 179 -0.29 -24.97 4.28
N GLU A 180 -1.48 -25.29 3.75
CA GLU A 180 -1.91 -26.67 3.46
C GLU A 180 -1.89 -27.00 1.95
N ASP A 181 -2.06 -25.97 1.12
CA ASP A 181 -2.13 -26.03 -0.35
C ASP A 181 -1.23 -24.92 -0.93
N PRO A 182 0.11 -25.04 -0.81
CA PRO A 182 1.06 -24.03 -1.29
C PRO A 182 1.03 -23.86 -2.81
N ASP A 183 0.59 -24.88 -3.55
CA ASP A 183 0.45 -24.85 -5.00
C ASP A 183 -0.95 -24.34 -5.45
N GLU A 184 -1.81 -23.90 -4.52
CA GLU A 184 -3.07 -23.19 -4.79
C GLU A 184 -4.05 -23.90 -5.76
N PHE A 185 -4.19 -25.22 -5.65
CA PHE A 185 -5.11 -26.00 -6.50
C PHE A 185 -6.49 -26.23 -5.88
N HIS A 186 -6.65 -25.99 -4.58
CA HIS A 186 -7.85 -26.32 -3.82
C HIS A 186 -8.61 -25.05 -3.40
N ASP A 187 -9.55 -24.60 -4.23
CA ASP A 187 -10.43 -23.47 -3.92
C ASP A 187 -11.41 -23.79 -2.76
N LEU A 188 -11.05 -23.31 -1.57
CA LEU A 188 -11.78 -23.41 -0.31
C LEU A 188 -12.95 -22.43 -0.20
N GLY A 189 -13.12 -21.53 -1.17
CA GLY A 189 -14.27 -20.64 -1.24
C GLY A 189 -15.56 -21.40 -1.56
N LYS A 190 -15.44 -22.65 -2.03
CA LYS A 190 -16.56 -23.56 -2.27
C LYS A 190 -17.08 -24.13 -0.94
N GLY A 191 -18.35 -23.92 -0.67
CA GLY A 191 -19.02 -24.42 0.54
C GLY A 191 -18.97 -23.45 1.73
N GLY A 192 -19.51 -23.87 2.87
CA GLY A 192 -19.68 -23.00 4.05
C GLY A 192 -18.58 -23.12 5.12
N ALA A 193 -17.64 -24.06 4.98
CA ALA A 193 -16.72 -24.45 6.06
C ALA A 193 -15.73 -23.34 6.46
N HIS A 194 -15.33 -22.47 5.54
CA HIS A 194 -14.30 -21.44 5.76
C HIS A 194 -14.89 -20.02 5.89
N ARG A 195 -16.18 -19.90 6.22
CA ARG A 195 -16.86 -18.60 6.23
C ARG A 195 -16.21 -17.57 7.13
N ALA A 196 -15.77 -17.97 8.33
CA ALA A 196 -15.10 -17.07 9.27
C ALA A 196 -13.76 -16.53 8.72
N VAL A 197 -13.01 -17.32 7.96
CA VAL A 197 -11.76 -16.89 7.31
C VAL A 197 -12.06 -15.89 6.20
N ILE A 198 -13.06 -16.19 5.37
CA ILE A 198 -13.52 -15.29 4.30
C ILE A 198 -13.96 -13.94 4.88
N ASP A 199 -14.78 -13.95 5.93
CA ASP A 199 -15.27 -12.71 6.56
C ASP A 199 -14.10 -11.90 7.17
N ARG A 200 -13.08 -12.55 7.75
CA ARG A 200 -11.86 -11.87 8.21
C ARG A 200 -11.10 -11.23 7.06
N LEU A 201 -10.85 -11.94 5.96
CA LEU A 201 -10.11 -11.38 4.82
C LEU A 201 -10.87 -10.24 4.13
N TYR A 202 -12.20 -10.31 4.07
CA TYR A 202 -13.03 -9.17 3.64
C TYR A 202 -12.95 -7.99 4.62
N SER A 203 -12.75 -8.21 5.91
CA SER A 203 -12.52 -7.12 6.86
C SER A 203 -11.22 -6.37 6.56
N TYR A 204 -10.16 -7.07 6.16
CA TYR A 204 -8.91 -6.45 5.68
C TYR A 204 -9.09 -5.70 4.36
N LEU A 205 -9.83 -6.28 3.40
CA LEU A 205 -10.16 -5.57 2.16
C LEU A 205 -10.95 -4.29 2.43
N THR A 206 -11.88 -4.34 3.40
CA THR A 206 -12.68 -3.18 3.82
C THR A 206 -11.81 -2.13 4.51
N GLU A 207 -10.92 -2.55 5.41
CA GLU A 207 -9.94 -1.66 6.05
C GLU A 207 -9.09 -0.93 5.00
N TRP A 208 -8.54 -1.66 4.03
CA TRP A 208 -7.79 -1.10 2.93
C TRP A 208 -8.63 -0.18 2.03
N GLY A 209 -9.88 -0.55 1.74
CA GLY A 209 -10.77 0.24 0.90
C GLY A 209 -11.24 1.55 1.56
N LEU A 210 -11.24 1.61 2.89
CA LEU A 210 -11.62 2.79 3.67
C LEU A 210 -10.44 3.74 3.96
N ARG A 211 -9.22 3.38 3.56
CA ARG A 211 -8.03 4.19 3.80
C ARG A 211 -8.13 5.55 3.10
N LEU A 212 -7.42 6.55 3.62
CA LEU A 212 -7.42 7.91 3.09
C LEU A 212 -6.41 8.13 1.95
N GLY A 213 -6.38 7.22 0.97
CA GLY A 213 -5.38 7.23 -0.12
C GLY A 213 -5.41 8.47 -1.03
N GLN A 214 -6.42 9.33 -0.90
CA GLN A 214 -6.57 10.56 -1.69
C GLN A 214 -6.25 11.85 -0.89
N ARG A 215 -5.99 11.77 0.43
CA ARG A 215 -5.67 12.95 1.26
C ARG A 215 -4.18 13.28 1.19
N VAL A 216 -3.74 13.72 0.01
CA VAL A 216 -2.30 13.91 -0.30
C VAL A 216 -1.80 15.36 -0.16
N THR A 217 -2.70 16.33 0.04
CA THR A 217 -2.34 17.76 0.04
C THR A 217 -1.88 18.30 1.39
N ARG A 218 -2.09 17.54 2.48
CA ARG A 218 -1.73 17.91 3.85
C ARG A 218 -1.26 16.68 4.60
N SER A 219 -0.10 16.79 5.25
CA SER A 219 0.43 15.75 6.12
C SER A 219 -0.35 15.66 7.43
N GLU A 220 -0.16 14.56 8.18
CA GLU A 220 -0.68 14.44 9.54
C GLU A 220 -0.18 15.55 10.46
N ASP A 221 1.09 15.96 10.30
CA ASP A 221 1.69 17.03 11.09
C ASP A 221 1.04 18.39 10.76
N ASP A 222 0.75 18.66 9.47
CA ASP A 222 0.00 19.84 9.05
C ASP A 222 -1.40 19.85 9.69
N ILE A 223 -2.11 18.73 9.61
CA ILE A 223 -3.48 18.60 10.15
C ILE A 223 -3.46 18.83 11.66
N LYS A 224 -2.52 18.22 12.39
CA LYS A 224 -2.35 18.43 13.83
C LYS A 224 -2.06 19.89 14.15
N ALA A 225 -1.18 20.54 13.40
CA ALA A 225 -0.82 21.95 13.59
C ALA A 225 -1.99 22.91 13.30
N MET A 226 -2.88 22.56 12.38
CA MET A 226 -4.05 23.36 12.01
C MET A 226 -5.20 23.30 13.03
N ARG A 227 -5.23 22.30 13.92
CA ARG A 227 -6.30 22.13 14.92
C ARG A 227 -6.40 23.37 15.84
N GLY A 228 -7.62 23.88 16.03
CA GLY A 228 -7.89 25.07 16.85
C GLY A 228 -7.40 26.40 16.25
N GLY A 229 -6.88 26.41 15.01
CA GLY A 229 -6.49 27.64 14.33
C GLY A 229 -7.65 28.59 14.05
N SER A 230 -8.85 28.06 13.81
CA SER A 230 -10.07 28.83 13.55
C SER A 230 -10.58 29.56 14.80
N SER A 231 -10.52 28.94 15.97
CA SER A 231 -10.92 29.55 17.24
C SER A 231 -10.09 30.79 17.57
N ARG A 232 -8.79 30.77 17.27
CA ARG A 232 -7.89 31.93 17.41
C ARG A 232 -8.17 33.06 16.41
N LYS A 233 -8.95 32.78 15.37
CA LYS A 233 -9.44 33.77 14.40
C LYS A 233 -10.88 34.20 14.69
N GLY A 234 -11.41 33.82 15.86
CA GLY A 234 -12.73 34.25 16.30
C GLY A 234 -13.90 33.38 15.81
N ILE A 235 -13.62 32.24 15.18
CA ILE A 235 -14.67 31.28 14.83
C ILE A 235 -14.93 30.41 16.06
N LEU A 236 -15.91 30.83 16.86
CA LEU A 236 -16.29 30.20 18.12
C LEU A 236 -17.74 29.69 18.03
N PRO A 237 -17.99 28.56 17.36
CA PRO A 237 -19.31 27.96 17.34
C PRO A 237 -19.64 27.40 18.72
N PHE A 238 -20.94 27.27 19.01
CA PHE A 238 -21.47 26.68 20.25
C PHE A 238 -21.15 27.44 21.55
N LEU A 239 -21.08 28.78 21.48
CA LEU A 239 -21.07 29.64 22.67
C LEU A 239 -22.49 30.04 23.06
N VAL A 240 -22.88 29.86 24.33
CA VAL A 240 -24.11 30.42 24.88
C VAL A 240 -23.85 31.82 25.42
N ASP A 241 -22.82 31.97 26.25
CA ASP A 241 -22.44 33.26 26.85
C ASP A 241 -20.93 33.55 26.79
N GLY A 242 -20.14 32.63 26.26
CA GLY A 242 -18.70 32.80 26.09
C GLY A 242 -17.87 32.35 27.30
N SER A 243 -18.50 31.76 28.33
CA SER A 243 -17.81 31.09 29.44
C SER A 243 -17.26 29.70 29.08
N GLU A 244 -17.69 29.14 27.95
CA GLU A 244 -17.30 27.80 27.49
C GLU A 244 -15.89 27.75 26.89
N VAL A 245 -15.28 28.90 26.68
CA VAL A 245 -13.94 29.04 26.09
C VAL A 245 -13.07 29.97 26.93
N PRO A 246 -11.73 29.83 26.85
CA PRO A 246 -10.83 30.76 27.51
C PRO A 246 -11.13 32.23 27.15
N ASP A 247 -11.11 33.10 28.16
CA ASP A 247 -11.45 34.53 28.02
C ASP A 247 -10.73 35.22 26.86
N ALA A 248 -9.45 34.89 26.65
CA ALA A 248 -8.62 35.43 25.58
C ALA A 248 -9.21 35.21 24.17
N LEU A 249 -10.06 34.20 23.96
CA LEU A 249 -10.68 33.94 22.66
C LEU A 249 -11.90 34.84 22.39
N THR A 250 -12.54 35.34 23.45
CA THR A 250 -13.74 36.18 23.34
C THR A 250 -13.47 37.65 23.63
N GLU A 251 -12.23 38.03 23.98
CA GLU A 251 -11.83 39.39 24.31
C GLU A 251 -12.26 40.42 23.25
N ARG A 252 -12.14 40.07 21.96
CA ARG A 252 -12.54 40.94 20.83
C ARG A 252 -14.06 41.09 20.67
N TYR A 253 -14.86 40.28 21.36
CA TYR A 253 -16.32 40.27 21.34
C TYR A 253 -16.94 40.84 22.60
N ARG A 254 -16.13 41.11 23.63
CA ARG A 254 -16.58 41.69 24.89
C ARG A 254 -16.40 43.21 24.85
N GLY A 255 -17.39 43.93 25.39
CA GLY A 255 -17.36 45.39 25.48
C GLY A 255 -18.52 46.07 24.76
N PRO A 256 -18.62 47.41 24.84
CA PRO A 256 -19.70 48.17 24.21
C PRO A 256 -19.62 48.06 22.69
N ALA A 257 -20.78 47.93 22.04
CA ALA A 257 -20.85 47.90 20.58
C ALA A 257 -20.30 49.22 20.01
N PRO A 258 -19.43 49.18 18.97
CA PRO A 258 -18.78 50.37 18.42
C PRO A 258 -19.74 51.34 17.70
N GLY A 259 -21.00 50.94 17.50
CA GLY A 259 -22.05 51.81 16.99
C GLY A 259 -23.44 51.26 17.31
N ASN A 260 -24.40 52.15 17.51
CA ASN A 260 -25.81 51.79 17.54
C ASN A 260 -26.37 51.93 16.11
N TYR A 261 -26.68 50.79 15.49
CA TYR A 261 -27.25 50.73 14.14
C TYR A 261 -28.76 50.46 14.15
N LEU A 262 -29.39 50.53 15.34
CA LEU A 262 -30.83 50.51 15.44
C LEU A 262 -31.36 51.84 14.90
N PRO A 263 -32.44 51.83 14.09
CA PRO A 263 -33.10 53.08 13.70
C PRO A 263 -33.53 53.82 14.96
N ASP A 264 -33.25 55.13 14.99
CA ASP A 264 -33.61 56.01 16.10
C ASP A 264 -35.14 56.02 16.23
N THR A 265 -35.68 55.17 17.10
CA THR A 265 -37.09 55.26 17.49
C THR A 265 -37.17 56.44 18.44
N GLY A 266 -37.29 57.64 17.86
CA GLY A 266 -37.45 58.89 18.59
C GLY A 266 -38.47 58.73 19.69
N GLY A 267 -38.02 58.85 20.94
CA GLY A 267 -38.91 58.96 22.08
C GLY A 267 -39.65 60.27 22.00
N GLU A 268 -40.93 60.22 21.64
CA GLU A 268 -41.88 61.26 21.97
C GLU A 268 -42.14 61.19 23.48
N GLY A 269 -41.50 62.09 24.22
CA GLY A 269 -41.90 62.52 25.56
C GLY A 269 -42.41 63.94 25.49
#